data_AF-A0A955E8R2-F1
#
_entry.id   AF-A0A955E8R2-F1
#
_cell.length_a   1.000
_cell.length_b   1.000
_cell.length_c   1.000
_cell.angle_alpha   90.00
_cell.angle_beta   90.00
_cell.angle_gamma   90.00
#
_symmetry.space_group_name_H-M   'P 1'
#
loop_
_entity.id
_entity.type
_entity.pdbx_description
1 polymer ?
#
loop_
_entity_poly.entity_id
_entity_poly.type
_entity_poly.pdbx_seq_one_letter_code
_entity_poly.pdbx_strand_id
1 'polypeptide(L)'
;MTQPRKAVRVIRAGALIAAATSVAACAQQGQTTTARTVTPAQFRVNSPAVADATAPTIPLAPPASDSSPGAEGVDVIVLTGAPGSESAPRTITLSATDVPAGSAPGTSSPSPTRATPRSGYLVDAFLGQVNGKPIYAAEFLEPMDARLAAEAGRMKETEWQRFAAAEIARALRDILQDELLLAEFRASLSEEERVGIGAFVDRIRQGLISESGGSREVARTRLLEAEGLTLNQKVDDEVKRAFIREQIRREIAESVAVSYRDIEVYYDLHPEEFAPPPTARLRIIQAPANDQEKLQRIESALAAGTPFKDIAQAESAFNKVNAGELVKQLDTPRIADANIIALEPLNEAARALSVGQISPRVNANDSAWWIKLEQLDAQPEKSLYEAQFEIEQKLREQRFAEAERRYFQKIVGRAGLADQEAIAIKLIEFASRRYRSEG
;
A
#
# COMPACT_ATOMS: atom_id res chain seq x y z
N MET A 1 45.00 31.25 -49.59
CA MET A 1 43.94 31.97 -48.84
C MET A 1 43.23 30.95 -47.95
N THR A 2 43.80 30.40 -46.86
CA THR A 2 44.45 30.92 -45.64
C THR A 2 43.53 31.63 -44.64
N GLN A 3 43.06 30.83 -43.67
CA GLN A 3 42.77 31.12 -42.25
C GLN A 3 41.45 31.83 -41.81
N PRO A 4 41.03 31.73 -40.51
CA PRO A 4 41.49 30.82 -39.43
C PRO A 4 40.41 30.20 -38.50
N ARG A 5 40.87 29.16 -37.78
CA ARG A 5 40.32 28.57 -36.55
C ARG A 5 40.33 29.56 -35.38
N LYS A 6 39.37 29.46 -34.45
CA LYS A 6 39.49 29.98 -33.08
C LYS A 6 39.53 28.83 -32.07
N ALA A 7 40.67 28.73 -31.38
CA ALA A 7 40.84 28.07 -30.11
C ALA A 7 40.70 29.12 -29.00
N VAL A 8 40.11 28.76 -27.86
CA VAL A 8 40.35 29.50 -26.60
C VAL A 8 40.58 28.48 -25.48
N ARG A 9 41.73 28.70 -24.82
CA ARG A 9 42.31 27.93 -23.72
C ARG A 9 41.62 28.22 -22.40
N VAL A 10 41.68 27.19 -21.56
CA VAL A 10 41.63 27.19 -20.09
C VAL A 10 42.64 28.18 -19.49
N ILE A 11 42.23 28.98 -18.50
CA ILE A 11 43.11 29.54 -17.47
C ILE A 11 42.45 29.33 -16.10
N ARG A 12 43.15 28.56 -15.26
CA ARG A 12 42.97 28.52 -13.80
C ARG A 12 43.61 29.76 -13.19
N ALA A 13 42.94 30.39 -12.22
CA ALA A 13 43.59 31.19 -11.19
C ALA A 13 42.72 31.14 -9.93
N GLY A 14 43.28 30.57 -8.85
CA GLY A 14 42.72 30.67 -7.51
C GLY A 14 43.15 31.96 -6.83
N ALA A 15 42.37 32.40 -5.84
CA ALA A 15 42.84 33.27 -4.78
C ALA A 15 41.97 33.07 -3.53
N LEU A 16 42.65 32.65 -2.46
CA LEU A 16 42.25 32.71 -1.06
C LEU A 16 41.91 34.15 -0.65
N ILE A 17 40.80 34.35 0.09
CA ILE A 17 40.68 35.39 1.11
C ILE A 17 39.92 34.82 2.31
N ALA A 18 40.57 34.90 3.46
CA ALA A 18 40.04 34.61 4.78
C ALA A 18 39.14 35.73 5.29
N ALA A 19 38.10 35.38 6.04
CA ALA A 19 37.44 36.28 6.98
C ALA A 19 37.02 35.49 8.23
N ALA A 20 37.76 35.73 9.31
CA ALA A 20 37.44 35.33 10.66
C ALA A 20 36.65 36.45 11.35
N THR A 21 35.66 36.10 12.17
CA THR A 21 35.02 36.83 13.29
C THR A 21 33.60 36.29 13.45
N SER A 22 33.00 36.05 14.61
CA SER A 22 33.42 35.99 16.00
C SER A 22 32.19 35.51 16.77
N VAL A 23 32.26 34.39 17.50
CA VAL A 23 31.24 34.01 18.48
C VAL A 23 31.96 33.74 19.79
N ALA A 24 31.80 34.68 20.73
CA ALA A 24 32.27 34.57 22.09
C ALA A 24 31.18 33.93 22.97
N ALA A 25 31.56 32.82 23.58
CA ALA A 25 31.33 32.41 24.97
C ALA A 25 30.00 32.75 25.68
N CYS A 26 29.33 31.69 26.15
CA CYS A 26 29.13 31.47 27.58
C CYS A 26 29.15 29.96 27.88
N ALA A 27 30.06 29.56 28.76
CA ALA A 27 30.09 28.26 29.41
C ALA A 27 29.23 28.34 30.68
N GLN A 28 28.45 27.30 31.00
CA GLN A 28 28.72 26.41 32.14
C GLN A 28 27.55 25.44 32.44
N GLN A 29 27.99 24.27 32.95
CA GLN A 29 27.33 23.34 33.85
C GLN A 29 26.29 22.37 33.26
N GLY A 30 26.70 21.10 33.27
CA GLY A 30 25.88 19.97 32.89
C GLY A 30 24.93 19.52 33.99
N GLN A 31 23.90 18.80 33.55
CA GLN A 31 23.21 17.78 34.31
C GLN A 31 22.83 16.68 33.34
N THR A 32 23.35 15.49 33.62
CA THR A 32 22.98 14.23 32.99
C THR A 32 21.58 13.84 33.43
N THR A 33 20.61 13.86 32.52
CA THR A 33 19.30 13.28 32.76
C THR A 33 19.42 11.76 32.64
N THR A 34 19.58 11.09 33.77
CA THR A 34 19.51 9.65 33.89
C THR A 34 18.09 9.18 33.64
N ALA A 35 17.93 8.21 32.74
CA ALA A 35 16.67 7.53 32.49
C ALA A 35 16.19 6.84 33.78
N ARG A 36 14.94 7.11 34.16
CA ARG A 36 14.34 6.63 35.40
C ARG A 36 13.91 5.17 35.21
N THR A 37 14.69 4.23 35.75
CA THR A 37 14.32 2.81 35.81
C THR A 37 13.19 2.63 36.82
N VAL A 38 12.01 2.24 36.34
CA VAL A 38 10.86 1.85 37.18
C VAL A 38 11.09 0.41 37.64
N THR A 39 11.18 0.20 38.96
CA THR A 39 11.31 -1.15 39.54
C THR A 39 9.99 -1.60 40.19
N PRO A 40 9.68 -2.91 40.20
CA PRO A 40 8.41 -3.47 40.72
C PRO A 40 8.11 -3.20 42.20
N ALA A 41 9.02 -2.58 42.94
CA ALA A 41 8.83 -2.19 44.34
C ALA A 41 7.91 -0.97 44.53
N GLN A 42 7.52 -0.27 43.45
CA GLN A 42 6.71 0.95 43.50
C GLN A 42 5.19 0.73 43.55
N PHE A 43 4.71 -0.52 43.53
CA PHE A 43 3.28 -0.87 43.51
C PHE A 43 2.75 -1.50 44.81
N ARG A 44 3.45 -1.37 45.95
CA ARG A 44 2.93 -1.87 47.23
C ARG A 44 2.12 -0.81 47.96
N VAL A 45 0.80 -0.97 47.92
CA VAL A 45 -0.14 -0.32 48.86
C VAL A 45 0.06 -0.94 50.24
N ASN A 46 0.28 -0.08 51.23
CA ASN A 46 0.33 -0.45 52.64
C ASN A 46 -1.00 -1.07 53.09
N SER A 47 -0.94 -2.26 53.69
CA SER A 47 -1.96 -2.75 54.63
C SER A 47 -1.24 -3.37 55.83
N PRO A 48 -1.60 -3.01 57.07
CA PRO A 48 -0.86 -3.45 58.24
C PRO A 48 -1.23 -4.88 58.66
N ALA A 49 -0.18 -5.59 59.04
CA ALA A 49 -0.05 -6.76 59.90
C ALA A 49 -1.32 -7.42 60.50
N VAL A 50 -1.50 -8.71 60.20
CA VAL A 50 -1.95 -9.72 61.16
C VAL A 50 -1.07 -10.97 61.01
N ALA A 51 -0.71 -11.54 62.14
CA ALA A 51 0.32 -12.54 62.34
C ALA A 51 -0.17 -13.99 62.17
N ASP A 52 0.82 -14.83 61.86
CA ASP A 52 1.09 -16.20 62.32
C ASP A 52 0.35 -17.44 61.76
N ALA A 53 1.24 -18.37 61.36
CA ALA A 53 1.21 -19.82 61.53
C ALA A 53 0.33 -20.76 60.66
N THR A 54 1.06 -21.75 60.12
CA THR A 54 0.71 -23.18 59.92
C THR A 54 -0.07 -23.63 58.67
N ALA A 55 0.63 -24.35 57.79
CA ALA A 55 0.10 -25.51 57.03
C ALA A 55 -0.13 -26.70 58.02
N PRO A 56 -0.78 -27.85 57.68
CA PRO A 56 -1.11 -28.40 56.35
C PRO A 56 -2.47 -29.18 56.26
N THR A 57 -2.67 -29.88 55.13
CA THR A 57 -3.33 -31.21 54.96
C THR A 57 -4.65 -31.27 54.18
N ILE A 58 -4.65 -32.13 53.16
CA ILE A 58 -5.76 -32.57 52.31
C ILE A 58 -6.51 -33.73 53.00
N PRO A 59 -7.85 -33.83 52.86
CA PRO A 59 -8.43 -35.12 52.50
C PRO A 59 -9.51 -35.04 51.40
N LEU A 60 -9.77 -36.20 50.79
CA LEU A 60 -10.49 -36.43 49.53
C LEU A 60 -11.94 -36.94 49.75
N ALA A 61 -12.85 -36.54 48.84
CA ALA A 61 -14.14 -37.16 48.39
C ALA A 61 -15.44 -36.94 49.23
N PRO A 62 -16.69 -37.11 48.69
CA PRO A 62 -17.16 -37.54 47.34
C PRO A 62 -18.27 -36.59 46.73
N PRO A 63 -19.04 -36.96 45.66
CA PRO A 63 -19.59 -36.01 44.66
C PRO A 63 -20.97 -35.43 45.01
N ALA A 64 -21.26 -34.23 44.49
CA ALA A 64 -22.61 -33.69 44.42
C ALA A 64 -22.80 -32.86 43.14
N SER A 65 -23.97 -33.08 42.55
CA SER A 65 -24.48 -32.51 41.31
C SER A 65 -24.88 -31.04 41.43
N ASP A 66 -25.07 -30.46 40.23
CA ASP A 66 -25.89 -29.31 39.88
C ASP A 66 -25.37 -27.86 40.02
N SER A 67 -25.67 -27.14 38.93
CA SER A 67 -25.80 -25.69 38.77
C SER A 67 -24.52 -24.86 38.63
N SER A 68 -24.13 -24.60 37.37
CA SER A 68 -23.36 -23.41 37.00
C SER A 68 -24.17 -22.14 37.27
N PRO A 69 -23.65 -21.16 38.03
CA PRO A 69 -24.07 -19.78 37.98
C PRO A 69 -23.32 -19.01 36.89
N GLY A 70 -23.99 -18.02 36.33
CA GLY A 70 -23.54 -17.21 35.21
C GLY A 70 -22.34 -16.31 35.53
N ALA A 71 -21.58 -16.05 34.47
CA ALA A 71 -20.61 -14.98 34.42
C ALA A 71 -21.32 -13.67 34.04
N GLU A 72 -21.33 -12.75 35.00
CA GLU A 72 -21.23 -11.31 34.76
C GLU A 72 -19.90 -11.02 34.00
N GLY A 73 -19.77 -10.05 33.12
CA GLY A 73 -20.69 -9.02 32.70
C GLY A 73 -20.22 -8.37 31.40
N VAL A 74 -21.19 -7.92 30.61
CA VAL A 74 -21.00 -6.90 29.59
C VAL A 74 -22.03 -5.82 29.92
N ASP A 75 -21.54 -4.61 30.15
CA ASP A 75 -22.36 -3.42 30.42
C ASP A 75 -23.35 -3.18 29.27
N VAL A 76 -24.62 -3.50 29.52
CA VAL A 76 -25.74 -3.06 28.69
C VAL A 76 -26.20 -1.72 29.25
N ILE A 77 -25.91 -0.63 28.51
CA ILE A 77 -26.48 0.69 28.80
C ILE A 77 -27.96 0.64 28.43
N VAL A 78 -28.81 0.47 29.45
CA VAL A 78 -30.27 0.60 29.35
C VAL A 78 -30.63 2.09 29.43
N LEU A 79 -31.17 2.64 28.35
CA LEU A 79 -31.78 3.98 28.35
C LEU A 79 -33.26 3.88 28.76
N THR A 80 -33.54 4.17 30.02
CA THR A 80 -34.90 4.43 30.52
C THR A 80 -35.35 5.82 30.09
N GLY A 81 -36.48 5.90 29.38
CA GLY A 81 -37.15 7.15 29.02
C GLY A 81 -38.22 7.58 30.02
N ALA A 82 -38.45 8.88 30.09
CA ALA A 82 -39.68 9.51 30.58
C ALA A 82 -39.95 10.81 29.77
N PRO A 83 -41.22 11.26 29.67
CA PRO A 83 -41.75 11.84 28.43
C PRO A 83 -41.98 13.36 28.48
N GLY A 84 -42.17 13.99 27.30
CA GLY A 84 -42.70 15.35 27.23
C GLY A 84 -42.87 15.91 25.80
N SER A 85 -44.14 16.17 25.46
CA SER A 85 -44.65 17.20 24.53
C SER A 85 -44.68 16.94 23.01
N GLU A 86 -45.78 16.33 22.59
CA GLU A 86 -46.83 16.91 21.74
C GLU A 86 -46.46 18.02 20.72
N SER A 87 -46.55 17.69 19.43
CA SER A 87 -47.08 18.61 18.40
C SER A 87 -47.55 17.85 17.15
N ALA A 88 -48.76 18.17 16.72
CA ALA A 88 -49.60 17.52 15.71
C ALA A 88 -49.05 17.58 14.27
N PRO A 89 -49.50 16.68 13.36
CA PRO A 89 -49.03 16.63 11.98
C PRO A 89 -49.74 17.65 11.07
N ARG A 90 -48.96 18.36 10.24
CA ARG A 90 -49.46 19.15 9.11
C ARG A 90 -49.44 18.32 7.83
N THR A 91 -50.61 17.97 7.35
CA THR A 91 -50.86 17.42 6.01
C THR A 91 -50.74 18.54 4.98
N ILE A 92 -49.90 18.37 3.96
CA ILE A 92 -49.85 19.26 2.79
C ILE A 92 -50.62 18.57 1.66
N THR A 93 -51.78 19.13 1.33
CA THR A 93 -52.63 18.74 0.21
C THR A 93 -52.30 19.61 -1.00
N LEU A 94 -51.79 19.01 -2.08
CA LEU A 94 -51.61 19.66 -3.38
C LEU A 94 -52.98 19.80 -4.07
N SER A 95 -53.42 21.04 -4.28
CA SER A 95 -54.61 21.37 -5.08
C SER A 95 -54.22 21.62 -6.54
N ALA A 96 -54.98 21.02 -7.45
CA ALA A 96 -54.97 21.26 -8.89
C ALA A 96 -56.21 22.06 -9.31
N THR A 97 -56.16 22.62 -10.53
CA THR A 97 -57.22 23.29 -11.32
C THR A 97 -57.54 24.74 -10.90
N ASP A 98 -57.76 25.75 -11.77
CA ASP A 98 -58.19 25.78 -13.18
C ASP A 98 -58.08 27.24 -13.71
N VAL A 99 -57.72 27.50 -14.99
CA VAL A 99 -58.04 28.75 -15.74
C VAL A 99 -58.11 28.45 -17.26
N PRO A 100 -59.08 29.02 -18.03
CA PRO A 100 -59.68 28.35 -19.18
C PRO A 100 -59.22 28.82 -20.58
N ALA A 101 -59.71 28.09 -21.58
CA ALA A 101 -59.54 28.26 -23.02
C ALA A 101 -60.18 29.54 -23.60
N GLY A 102 -59.52 30.11 -24.62
CA GLY A 102 -60.03 31.18 -25.48
C GLY A 102 -59.37 31.14 -26.86
N SER A 103 -60.20 31.09 -27.91
CA SER A 103 -59.96 30.72 -29.31
C SER A 103 -59.01 31.60 -30.14
N ALA A 104 -58.41 30.98 -31.17
CA ALA A 104 -57.64 31.57 -32.28
C ALA A 104 -58.51 32.36 -33.30
N PRO A 105 -57.93 33.14 -34.24
CA PRO A 105 -57.49 32.56 -35.53
C PRO A 105 -56.28 33.23 -36.23
N GLY A 106 -55.64 32.53 -37.18
CA GLY A 106 -54.94 33.16 -38.33
C GLY A 106 -53.49 32.73 -38.63
N THR A 107 -53.35 31.77 -39.56
CA THR A 107 -52.31 31.55 -40.59
C THR A 107 -50.96 32.32 -40.54
N SER A 108 -49.85 31.58 -40.42
CA SER A 108 -48.85 31.38 -41.50
C SER A 108 -47.68 30.51 -41.01
N SER A 109 -47.37 29.44 -41.76
CA SER A 109 -46.12 28.68 -41.65
C SER A 109 -44.94 29.51 -42.15
N PRO A 110 -43.80 29.45 -41.45
CA PRO A 110 -42.50 29.39 -42.10
C PRO A 110 -41.85 28.02 -41.90
N SER A 111 -41.38 27.44 -43.01
CA SER A 111 -40.53 26.25 -43.06
C SER A 111 -39.26 26.39 -42.21
N PRO A 112 -38.66 25.28 -41.73
CA PRO A 112 -37.56 25.31 -40.78
C PRO A 112 -36.27 25.81 -41.46
N THR A 113 -35.81 26.98 -41.04
CA THR A 113 -34.42 27.38 -41.26
C THR A 113 -33.53 26.38 -40.53
N ARG A 114 -32.69 25.70 -41.31
CA ARG A 114 -31.61 24.82 -40.89
C ARG A 114 -30.75 25.50 -39.81
N ALA A 115 -31.08 25.23 -38.56
CA ALA A 115 -30.21 25.51 -37.44
C ALA A 115 -29.09 24.47 -37.46
N THR A 116 -27.88 24.92 -37.73
CA THR A 116 -26.64 24.17 -37.50
C THR A 116 -26.64 23.68 -36.06
N PRO A 117 -26.49 22.38 -35.76
CA PRO A 117 -26.35 21.93 -34.39
C PRO A 117 -25.02 22.47 -33.86
N ARG A 118 -25.07 23.52 -33.04
CA ARG A 118 -23.99 23.85 -32.13
C ARG A 118 -24.07 22.87 -30.98
N SER A 119 -23.04 22.02 -30.86
CA SER A 119 -22.68 21.19 -29.70
C SER A 119 -23.87 20.66 -28.90
N GLY A 120 -24.38 19.49 -29.30
CA GLY A 120 -25.32 18.74 -28.47
C GLY A 120 -24.70 18.48 -27.11
N TYR A 121 -25.36 18.94 -26.05
CA TYR A 121 -25.17 18.41 -24.71
C TYR A 121 -25.28 16.89 -24.84
N LEU A 122 -24.23 16.14 -24.47
CA LEU A 122 -24.35 14.70 -24.28
C LEU A 122 -25.47 14.53 -23.24
N VAL A 123 -26.62 14.05 -23.69
CA VAL A 123 -27.68 13.59 -22.80
C VAL A 123 -27.06 12.52 -21.92
N ASP A 124 -27.14 12.72 -20.62
CA ASP A 124 -26.61 11.79 -19.64
C ASP A 124 -27.24 10.40 -19.90
N ALA A 125 -26.44 9.49 -20.45
CA ALA A 125 -26.96 8.23 -20.94
C ALA A 125 -27.21 7.32 -19.74
N PHE A 126 -28.48 6.98 -19.50
CA PHE A 126 -28.85 5.95 -18.54
C PHE A 126 -28.33 4.60 -19.02
N LEU A 127 -27.46 3.97 -18.23
CA LEU A 127 -26.79 2.73 -18.62
C LEU A 127 -27.50 1.49 -18.09
N GLY A 128 -28.06 1.62 -16.89
CA GLY A 128 -28.75 0.56 -16.16
C GLY A 128 -28.95 0.93 -14.70
N GLN A 129 -29.33 -0.05 -13.87
CA GLN A 129 -29.45 0.10 -12.43
C GLN A 129 -28.74 -1.04 -11.71
N VAL A 130 -28.19 -0.75 -10.53
CA VAL A 130 -27.60 -1.74 -9.62
C VAL A 130 -28.32 -1.61 -8.29
N ASN A 131 -28.98 -2.68 -7.84
CA ASN A 131 -29.80 -2.68 -6.62
C ASN A 131 -30.81 -1.50 -6.55
N GLY A 132 -31.41 -1.16 -7.70
CA GLY A 132 -32.41 -0.08 -7.82
C GLY A 132 -31.81 1.34 -7.90
N LYS A 133 -30.48 1.49 -7.83
CA LYS A 133 -29.81 2.77 -8.05
C LYS A 133 -29.43 2.94 -9.52
N PRO A 134 -29.87 4.01 -10.19
CA PRO A 134 -29.51 4.27 -11.59
C PRO A 134 -28.02 4.58 -11.73
N ILE A 135 -27.39 4.06 -12.79
CA ILE A 135 -26.01 4.39 -13.17
C ILE A 135 -26.04 5.21 -14.46
N TYR A 136 -25.44 6.39 -14.39
CA TYR A 136 -25.34 7.37 -15.46
C TYR A 136 -23.92 7.40 -16.03
N ALA A 137 -23.80 7.51 -17.35
CA ALA A 137 -22.50 7.45 -18.02
C ALA A 137 -21.59 8.63 -17.66
N ALA A 138 -22.15 9.83 -17.49
CA ALA A 138 -21.36 11.01 -17.17
C ALA A 138 -20.77 10.93 -15.75
N GLU A 139 -21.59 10.58 -14.76
CA GLU A 139 -21.18 10.41 -13.36
C GLU A 139 -20.17 9.27 -13.21
N PHE A 140 -20.38 8.15 -13.90
CA PHE A 140 -19.47 7.00 -13.84
C PHE A 140 -18.08 7.31 -14.42
N LEU A 141 -18.03 8.04 -15.54
CA LEU A 141 -16.77 8.33 -16.24
C LEU A 141 -16.02 9.51 -15.62
N GLU A 142 -16.69 10.40 -14.89
CA GLU A 142 -16.10 11.61 -14.31
C GLU A 142 -14.76 11.37 -13.58
N PRO A 143 -14.61 10.35 -12.71
CA PRO A 143 -13.34 10.11 -12.02
C PRO A 143 -12.19 9.69 -12.95
N MET A 144 -12.51 9.17 -14.14
CA MET A 144 -11.53 8.68 -15.12
C MET A 144 -11.41 9.57 -16.36
N ASP A 145 -12.23 10.63 -16.49
CA ASP A 145 -12.31 11.54 -17.62
C ASP A 145 -10.93 12.02 -18.08
N ALA A 146 -10.17 12.64 -17.17
CA ALA A 146 -8.88 13.24 -17.48
C ALA A 146 -7.87 12.22 -18.02
N ARG A 147 -7.90 10.99 -17.47
CA ARG A 147 -7.00 9.91 -17.88
C ARG A 147 -7.41 9.31 -19.22
N LEU A 148 -8.71 9.05 -19.42
CA LEU A 148 -9.23 8.55 -20.69
C LEU A 148 -8.95 9.52 -21.84
N ALA A 149 -9.14 10.83 -21.61
CA ALA A 149 -8.83 11.85 -22.61
C ALA A 149 -7.31 11.96 -22.88
N ALA A 150 -6.47 11.94 -21.84
CA ALA A 150 -5.02 12.04 -22.02
C ALA A 150 -4.45 10.88 -22.85
N GLU A 151 -4.90 9.65 -22.59
CA GLU A 151 -4.43 8.47 -23.33
C GLU A 151 -5.07 8.35 -24.73
N ALA A 152 -6.23 8.97 -24.97
CA ALA A 152 -6.80 9.07 -26.31
C ALA A 152 -5.87 9.84 -27.26
N GLY A 153 -5.15 10.86 -26.79
CA GLY A 153 -4.19 11.57 -27.63
C GLY A 153 -2.89 10.81 -27.91
N ARG A 154 -2.55 9.79 -27.11
CA ARG A 154 -1.22 9.14 -27.11
C ARG A 154 -1.18 7.79 -27.81
N MET A 155 -2.27 7.02 -27.71
CA MET A 155 -2.33 5.65 -28.19
C MET A 155 -3.11 5.55 -29.51
N LYS A 156 -2.92 4.45 -30.25
CA LYS A 156 -3.79 4.14 -31.41
C LYS A 156 -5.19 3.76 -30.93
N GLU A 157 -6.19 3.92 -31.79
CA GLU A 157 -7.61 3.67 -31.45
C GLU A 157 -7.84 2.29 -30.82
N THR A 158 -7.30 1.23 -31.43
CA THR A 158 -7.47 -0.15 -30.95
C THR A 158 -6.76 -0.41 -29.61
N GLU A 159 -5.62 0.24 -29.36
CA GLU A 159 -4.90 0.16 -28.08
C GLU A 159 -5.65 0.93 -26.99
N TRP A 160 -6.16 2.11 -27.33
CA TRP A 160 -6.96 2.93 -26.43
C TRP A 160 -8.28 2.26 -26.07
N GLN A 161 -8.98 1.63 -27.01
CA GLN A 161 -10.22 0.90 -26.71
C GLN A 161 -9.98 -0.24 -25.72
N ARG A 162 -8.88 -0.99 -25.85
CA ARG A 162 -8.49 -2.04 -24.88
C ARG A 162 -8.17 -1.45 -23.51
N PHE A 163 -7.45 -0.33 -23.49
CA PHE A 163 -7.15 0.41 -22.27
C PHE A 163 -8.42 0.90 -21.58
N ALA A 164 -9.29 1.62 -22.30
CA ALA A 164 -10.55 2.15 -21.80
C ALA A 164 -11.47 1.03 -21.32
N ALA A 165 -11.58 -0.07 -22.06
CA ALA A 165 -12.34 -1.25 -21.64
C ALA A 165 -11.80 -1.85 -20.33
N ALA A 166 -10.48 -1.95 -20.16
CA ALA A 166 -9.88 -2.47 -18.93
C ALA A 166 -10.14 -1.53 -17.72
N GLU A 167 -10.01 -0.22 -17.91
CA GLU A 167 -10.26 0.78 -16.86
C GLU A 167 -11.75 0.84 -16.47
N ILE A 168 -12.65 0.93 -17.46
CA ILE A 168 -14.10 0.93 -17.25
C ILE A 168 -14.55 -0.37 -16.56
N ALA A 169 -14.08 -1.53 -17.04
CA ALA A 169 -14.43 -2.80 -16.44
C ALA A 169 -13.92 -2.93 -15.00
N ARG A 170 -12.76 -2.32 -14.66
CA ARG A 170 -12.26 -2.28 -13.29
C ARG A 170 -13.16 -1.43 -12.41
N ALA A 171 -13.39 -0.17 -12.77
CA ALA A 171 -14.22 0.73 -11.98
C ALA A 171 -15.67 0.20 -11.82
N LEU A 172 -16.23 -0.41 -12.86
CA LEU A 172 -17.55 -1.02 -12.79
C LEU A 172 -17.57 -2.20 -11.81
N ARG A 173 -16.54 -3.06 -11.81
CA ARG A 173 -16.43 -4.14 -10.81
C ARG A 173 -16.33 -3.57 -9.39
N ASP A 174 -15.54 -2.53 -9.18
CA ASP A 174 -15.35 -1.92 -7.87
C ASP A 174 -16.67 -1.35 -7.32
N ILE A 175 -17.42 -0.60 -8.14
CA ILE A 175 -18.73 -0.06 -7.76
C ILE A 175 -19.74 -1.19 -7.49
N LEU A 176 -19.81 -2.19 -8.37
CA LEU A 176 -20.70 -3.33 -8.19
C LEU A 176 -20.38 -4.10 -6.91
N GLN A 177 -19.09 -4.26 -6.61
CA GLN A 177 -18.62 -4.92 -5.41
C GLN A 177 -19.07 -4.16 -4.16
N ASP A 178 -18.84 -2.86 -4.12
CA ASP A 178 -19.24 -2.02 -2.99
C ASP A 178 -20.76 -2.04 -2.78
N GLU A 179 -21.54 -1.87 -3.84
CA GLU A 179 -23.01 -1.87 -3.73
C GLU A 179 -23.58 -3.24 -3.32
N LEU A 180 -22.94 -4.33 -3.74
CA LEU A 180 -23.33 -5.69 -3.35
C LEU A 180 -22.97 -5.99 -1.90
N LEU A 181 -21.78 -5.58 -1.45
CA LEU A 181 -21.36 -5.70 -0.05
C LEU A 181 -22.25 -4.86 0.86
N LEU A 182 -22.62 -3.65 0.44
CA LEU A 182 -23.56 -2.80 1.16
C LEU A 182 -24.97 -3.41 1.23
N ALA A 183 -25.43 -4.05 0.15
CA ALA A 183 -26.70 -4.75 0.14
C ALA A 183 -26.69 -5.94 1.11
N GLU A 184 -25.63 -6.74 1.10
CA GLU A 184 -25.47 -7.87 2.03
C GLU A 184 -25.41 -7.39 3.49
N PHE A 185 -24.63 -6.32 3.75
CA PHE A 185 -24.56 -5.71 5.07
C PHE A 185 -25.93 -5.25 5.56
N ARG A 186 -26.67 -4.50 4.74
CA ARG A 186 -28.03 -4.03 5.11
C ARG A 186 -28.98 -5.19 5.39
N ALA A 187 -28.84 -6.29 4.65
CA ALA A 187 -29.64 -7.49 4.85
C ALA A 187 -29.26 -8.26 6.12
N SER A 188 -28.02 -8.16 6.59
CA SER A 188 -27.52 -8.86 7.78
C SER A 188 -27.79 -8.13 9.10
N LEU A 189 -28.17 -6.85 9.06
CA LEU A 189 -28.43 -6.04 10.25
C LEU A 189 -29.61 -6.54 11.09
N SER A 190 -29.40 -6.63 12.41
CA SER A 190 -30.48 -6.82 13.39
C SER A 190 -31.35 -5.56 13.54
N GLU A 191 -32.50 -5.69 14.18
CA GLU A 191 -33.40 -4.56 14.41
C GLU A 191 -32.75 -3.50 15.33
N GLU A 192 -32.03 -3.93 16.36
CA GLU A 192 -31.27 -3.06 17.25
C GLU A 192 -30.15 -2.32 16.50
N GLU A 193 -29.43 -3.01 15.62
CA GLU A 193 -28.36 -2.40 14.81
C GLU A 193 -28.90 -1.34 13.85
N ARG A 194 -30.07 -1.59 13.23
CA ARG A 194 -30.74 -0.60 12.37
C ARG A 194 -31.07 0.68 13.10
N VAL A 195 -31.54 0.59 14.35
CA VAL A 195 -31.82 1.75 15.21
C VAL A 195 -30.52 2.51 15.54
N GLY A 196 -29.40 1.80 15.71
CA GLY A 196 -28.10 2.38 16.02
C GLY A 196 -27.42 3.14 14.87
N ILE A 197 -27.85 2.96 13.61
CA ILE A 197 -27.20 3.59 12.43
C ILE A 197 -27.20 5.11 12.52
N GLY A 198 -28.31 5.73 12.97
CA GLY A 198 -28.40 7.19 13.05
C GLY A 198 -27.30 7.78 13.94
N ALA A 199 -27.10 7.20 15.12
CA ALA A 199 -26.06 7.62 16.05
C ALA A 199 -24.64 7.38 15.48
N PHE A 200 -24.45 6.31 14.71
CA PHE A 200 -23.20 6.03 14.03
C PHE A 200 -22.88 7.09 12.95
N VAL A 201 -23.84 7.42 12.10
CA VAL A 201 -23.72 8.47 11.07
C VAL A 201 -23.41 9.81 11.71
N ASP A 202 -24.09 10.15 12.80
CA ASP A 202 -23.84 11.39 13.54
C ASP A 202 -22.43 11.42 14.13
N ARG A 203 -21.92 10.29 14.63
CA ARG A 203 -20.54 10.20 15.13
C ARG A 203 -19.52 10.48 14.04
N ILE A 204 -19.69 9.91 12.85
CA ILE A 204 -18.83 10.18 11.69
C ILE A 204 -18.88 11.67 11.34
N ARG A 205 -20.08 12.24 11.25
CA ARG A 205 -20.26 13.67 10.98
C ARG A 205 -19.54 14.55 11.99
N GLN A 206 -19.68 14.25 13.28
CA GLN A 206 -18.99 15.02 14.33
C GLN A 206 -17.48 14.85 14.26
N GLY A 207 -16.97 13.65 13.95
CA GLY A 207 -15.54 13.41 13.71
C GLY A 207 -14.97 14.32 12.62
N LEU A 208 -15.62 14.37 11.45
CA LEU A 208 -15.20 15.23 10.33
C LEU A 208 -15.23 16.74 10.70
N ILE A 209 -16.21 17.15 11.51
CA ILE A 209 -16.28 18.52 12.03
C ILE A 209 -15.14 18.80 13.01
N SER A 210 -14.86 17.87 13.93
CA SER A 210 -13.76 17.98 14.91
C SER A 210 -12.39 18.04 14.26
N GLU A 211 -12.13 17.22 13.23
CA GLU A 211 -10.90 17.25 12.42
C GLU A 211 -10.67 18.60 11.72
N SER A 212 -11.77 19.33 11.47
CA SER A 212 -11.76 20.67 10.88
C SER A 212 -11.77 21.79 11.93
N GLY A 213 -11.37 21.51 13.17
CA GLY A 213 -11.31 22.49 14.26
C GLY A 213 -12.65 22.77 14.92
N GLY A 214 -13.65 21.90 14.76
CA GLY A 214 -14.92 21.96 15.47
C GLY A 214 -15.99 22.85 14.84
N SER A 215 -15.70 23.54 13.73
CA SER A 215 -16.67 24.36 13.00
C SER A 215 -17.20 23.64 11.77
N ARG A 216 -18.52 23.51 11.67
CA ARG A 216 -19.21 22.88 10.53
C ARG A 216 -18.94 23.62 9.22
N GLU A 217 -18.93 24.95 9.26
CA GLU A 217 -18.69 25.75 8.05
C GLU A 217 -17.24 25.61 7.57
N VAL A 218 -16.29 25.57 8.51
CA VAL A 218 -14.88 25.31 8.17
C VAL A 218 -14.72 23.92 7.56
N ALA A 219 -15.36 22.90 8.14
CA ALA A 219 -15.35 21.54 7.59
C ALA A 219 -15.92 21.48 6.17
N ARG A 220 -17.06 22.13 5.93
CA ARG A 220 -17.71 22.18 4.62
C ARG A 220 -16.82 22.83 3.57
N THR A 221 -16.27 24.00 3.87
CA THR A 221 -15.38 24.72 2.95
C THR A 221 -14.15 23.89 2.64
N ARG A 222 -13.52 23.31 3.67
CA ARG A 222 -12.31 22.51 3.51
C ARG A 222 -12.55 21.25 2.66
N LEU A 223 -13.66 20.54 2.87
CA LEU A 223 -14.01 19.38 2.06
C LEU A 223 -14.32 19.75 0.61
N LEU A 224 -14.99 20.87 0.38
CA LEU A 224 -15.29 21.33 -0.98
C LEU A 224 -14.02 21.76 -1.71
N GLU A 225 -13.10 22.43 -1.04
CA GLU A 225 -11.82 22.88 -1.62
C GLU A 225 -10.84 21.72 -1.86
N ALA A 226 -10.75 20.76 -0.93
CA ALA A 226 -9.79 19.67 -1.00
C ALA A 226 -10.27 18.50 -1.86
N GLU A 227 -11.56 18.16 -1.78
CA GLU A 227 -12.12 16.94 -2.37
C GLU A 227 -13.29 17.22 -3.33
N GLY A 228 -13.79 18.45 -3.42
CA GLY A 228 -14.98 18.77 -4.22
C GLY A 228 -16.29 18.22 -3.64
N LEU A 229 -16.27 17.70 -2.41
CA LEU A 229 -17.40 17.04 -1.78
C LEU A 229 -18.09 17.94 -0.76
N THR A 230 -19.42 17.81 -0.67
CA THR A 230 -20.17 18.34 0.47
C THR A 230 -19.94 17.48 1.71
N LEU A 231 -20.12 18.06 2.89
CA LEU A 231 -20.03 17.33 4.17
C LEU A 231 -20.92 16.09 4.19
N ASN A 232 -22.14 16.17 3.65
CA ASN A 232 -23.06 15.03 3.65
C ASN A 232 -22.58 13.90 2.73
N GLN A 233 -22.09 14.23 1.53
CA GLN A 233 -21.51 13.22 0.62
C GLN A 233 -20.31 12.53 1.28
N LYS A 234 -19.43 13.29 1.92
CA LYS A 234 -18.29 12.72 2.64
C LYS A 234 -18.73 11.78 3.77
N VAL A 235 -19.73 12.20 4.55
CA VAL A 235 -20.32 11.35 5.61
C VAL A 235 -20.86 10.05 5.01
N ASP A 236 -21.63 10.14 3.93
CA ASP A 236 -22.20 8.96 3.27
C ASP A 236 -21.10 8.00 2.77
N ASP A 237 -20.00 8.54 2.24
CA ASP A 237 -18.87 7.73 1.75
C ASP A 237 -18.06 7.09 2.89
N GLU A 238 -17.88 7.78 4.02
CA GLU A 238 -17.28 7.20 5.23
C GLU A 238 -18.19 6.10 5.82
N VAL A 239 -19.50 6.33 5.85
CA VAL A 239 -20.48 5.34 6.32
C VAL A 239 -20.44 4.09 5.45
N LYS A 240 -20.47 4.23 4.12
CA LYS A 240 -20.37 3.10 3.19
C LYS A 240 -19.08 2.31 3.41
N ARG A 241 -17.93 2.99 3.50
CA ARG A 241 -16.63 2.35 3.73
C ARG A 241 -16.59 1.61 5.07
N ALA A 242 -17.19 2.16 6.11
CA ALA A 242 -17.28 1.49 7.39
C ALA A 242 -18.16 0.24 7.34
N PHE A 243 -19.30 0.31 6.66
CA PHE A 243 -20.22 -0.83 6.49
C PHE A 243 -19.60 -1.96 5.67
N ILE A 244 -18.95 -1.63 4.56
CA ILE A 244 -18.21 -2.61 3.76
C ILE A 244 -17.13 -3.31 4.60
N ARG A 245 -16.35 -2.53 5.34
CA ARG A 245 -15.30 -3.07 6.22
C ARG A 245 -15.87 -4.00 7.29
N GLU A 246 -16.98 -3.61 7.90
CA GLU A 246 -17.64 -4.41 8.93
C GLU A 246 -18.22 -5.71 8.35
N GLN A 247 -18.83 -5.66 7.16
CA GLN A 247 -19.33 -6.86 6.48
C GLN A 247 -18.19 -7.83 6.16
N ILE A 248 -17.09 -7.33 5.58
CA ILE A 248 -15.89 -8.12 5.31
C ILE A 248 -15.37 -8.72 6.62
N ARG A 249 -15.27 -7.94 7.69
CA ARG A 249 -14.81 -8.43 8.99
C ARG A 249 -15.69 -9.56 9.52
N ARG A 250 -17.01 -9.41 9.52
CA ARG A 250 -17.96 -10.43 10.04
C ARG A 250 -17.83 -11.76 9.30
N GLU A 251 -17.74 -11.71 7.98
CA GLU A 251 -17.71 -12.92 7.15
C GLU A 251 -16.33 -13.57 7.06
N ILE A 252 -15.25 -12.77 7.12
CA ILE A 252 -13.91 -13.25 6.81
C ILE A 252 -13.05 -13.46 8.06
N ALA A 253 -13.25 -12.71 9.16
CA ALA A 253 -12.34 -12.76 10.31
C ALA A 253 -12.17 -14.17 10.91
N GLU A 254 -13.23 -14.97 10.95
CA GLU A 254 -13.17 -16.34 11.47
C GLU A 254 -12.39 -17.30 10.56
N SER A 255 -12.43 -17.07 9.24
CA SER A 255 -11.77 -17.94 8.24
C SER A 255 -10.25 -17.73 8.15
N VAL A 256 -9.72 -16.75 8.87
CA VAL A 256 -8.34 -16.25 8.73
C VAL A 256 -7.46 -16.64 9.94
N ALA A 257 -7.99 -17.44 10.87
CA ALA A 257 -7.20 -17.97 11.98
C ALA A 257 -5.99 -18.76 11.47
N VAL A 258 -4.80 -18.47 12.00
CA VAL A 258 -3.55 -19.18 11.71
C VAL A 258 -3.16 -19.96 12.95
N SER A 259 -3.01 -21.27 12.83
CA SER A 259 -2.56 -22.11 13.94
C SER A 259 -1.04 -22.15 14.03
N TYR A 260 -0.48 -22.45 15.20
CA TYR A 260 0.96 -22.64 15.35
C TYR A 260 1.49 -23.75 14.42
N ARG A 261 0.69 -24.80 14.19
CA ARG A 261 1.05 -25.87 13.26
C ARG A 261 1.20 -25.39 11.82
N ASP A 262 0.36 -24.44 11.39
CA ASP A 262 0.49 -23.83 10.07
C ASP A 262 1.82 -23.05 9.94
N ILE A 263 2.22 -22.37 11.02
CA ILE A 263 3.48 -21.61 11.08
C ILE A 263 4.68 -22.56 10.97
N GLU A 264 4.70 -23.66 11.74
CA GLU A 264 5.74 -24.69 11.66
C GLU A 264 5.86 -25.26 10.24
N VAL A 265 4.74 -25.70 9.66
CA VAL A 265 4.73 -26.27 8.31
C VAL A 265 5.25 -25.26 7.29
N TYR A 266 4.84 -23.99 7.42
CA TYR A 266 5.32 -22.95 6.52
C TYR A 266 6.83 -22.72 6.65
N TYR A 267 7.35 -22.66 7.88
CA TYR A 267 8.76 -22.50 8.17
C TYR A 267 9.59 -23.65 7.58
N ASP A 268 9.15 -24.89 7.80
CA ASP A 268 9.84 -26.10 7.33
C ASP A 268 9.85 -26.20 5.80
N LEU A 269 8.81 -25.69 5.12
CA LEU A 269 8.68 -25.72 3.67
C LEU A 269 9.42 -24.59 2.95
N HIS A 270 9.80 -23.52 3.65
CA HIS A 270 10.42 -22.32 3.07
C HIS A 270 11.68 -21.86 3.84
N PRO A 271 12.65 -22.75 4.11
CA PRO A 271 13.83 -22.40 4.92
C PRO A 271 14.64 -21.24 4.32
N GLU A 272 14.64 -21.10 2.99
CA GLU A 272 15.35 -20.03 2.28
C GLU A 272 14.79 -18.63 2.56
N GLU A 273 13.53 -18.48 2.98
CA GLU A 273 12.95 -17.18 3.35
C GLU A 273 13.50 -16.68 4.70
N PHE A 274 13.98 -17.60 5.54
CA PHE A 274 14.46 -17.31 6.89
C PHE A 274 15.99 -17.33 6.99
N ALA A 275 16.68 -17.69 5.91
CA ALA A 275 18.12 -17.60 5.79
C ALA A 275 18.56 -16.13 5.59
N PRO A 276 19.30 -15.53 6.54
CA PRO A 276 19.83 -14.18 6.34
C PRO A 276 20.82 -14.13 5.16
N PRO A 277 20.85 -13.03 4.37
CA PRO A 277 21.82 -12.88 3.30
C PRO A 277 23.26 -12.99 3.84
N PRO A 278 24.11 -13.87 3.25
CA PRO A 278 25.46 -14.07 3.74
C PRO A 278 26.35 -12.86 3.45
N THR A 279 27.51 -12.81 4.11
CA THR A 279 28.56 -11.83 3.80
C THR A 279 29.63 -12.48 2.95
N ALA A 280 29.80 -12.01 1.71
CA ALA A 280 30.87 -12.45 0.82
C ALA A 280 32.14 -11.64 1.08
N ARG A 281 33.26 -12.35 1.27
CA ARG A 281 34.62 -11.77 1.29
C ARG A 281 35.32 -12.17 0.01
N LEU A 282 35.57 -11.18 -0.84
CA LEU A 282 36.27 -11.36 -2.10
C LEU A 282 37.62 -10.67 -2.03
N ARG A 283 38.55 -11.15 -2.86
CA ARG A 283 39.79 -10.46 -3.14
C ARG A 283 39.90 -10.21 -4.63
N ILE A 284 40.29 -8.99 -5.00
CA ILE A 284 40.29 -8.53 -6.38
C ILE A 284 41.68 -8.02 -6.75
N ILE A 285 42.21 -8.53 -7.86
CA ILE A 285 43.39 -7.99 -8.53
C ILE A 285 42.91 -7.17 -9.73
N GLN A 286 43.24 -5.89 -9.77
CA GLN A 286 43.02 -5.02 -10.92
C GLN A 286 44.37 -4.59 -11.50
N ALA A 287 44.54 -4.71 -12.81
CA ALA A 287 45.71 -4.20 -13.52
C ALA A 287 45.28 -3.49 -14.82
N PRO A 288 46.02 -2.48 -15.30
CA PRO A 288 45.76 -1.87 -16.60
C PRO A 288 45.84 -2.92 -17.72
N ALA A 289 44.87 -2.94 -18.63
CA ALA A 289 44.82 -3.94 -19.69
C ALA A 289 45.93 -3.77 -20.75
N ASN A 290 46.55 -2.58 -20.81
CA ASN A 290 47.64 -2.25 -21.72
C ASN A 290 49.04 -2.60 -21.19
N ASP A 291 49.17 -3.00 -19.92
CA ASP A 291 50.46 -3.33 -19.29
C ASP A 291 50.75 -4.84 -19.38
N GLN A 292 51.24 -5.31 -20.52
CA GLN A 292 51.44 -6.74 -20.77
C GLN A 292 52.43 -7.40 -19.81
N GLU A 293 53.50 -6.70 -19.40
CA GLU A 293 54.47 -7.23 -18.46
C GLU A 293 53.82 -7.52 -17.11
N LYS A 294 52.99 -6.59 -16.62
CA LYS A 294 52.28 -6.77 -15.35
C LYS A 294 51.25 -7.88 -15.40
N LEU A 295 50.50 -7.98 -16.50
CA LEU A 295 49.54 -9.06 -16.72
C LEU A 295 50.23 -10.44 -16.69
N GLN A 296 51.35 -10.58 -17.40
CA GLN A 296 52.14 -11.82 -17.40
C GLN A 296 52.70 -12.17 -16.02
N ARG A 297 53.16 -11.19 -15.24
CA ARG A 297 53.63 -11.43 -13.86
C ARG A 297 52.51 -11.95 -12.97
N ILE A 298 51.31 -11.36 -13.05
CA ILE A 298 50.14 -11.81 -12.29
C ILE A 298 49.75 -13.23 -12.69
N GLU A 299 49.61 -13.50 -13.98
CA GLU A 299 49.23 -14.83 -14.51
C GLU A 299 50.27 -15.90 -14.14
N SER A 300 51.55 -15.57 -14.22
CA SER A 300 52.64 -16.48 -13.82
C SER A 300 52.64 -16.76 -12.31
N ALA A 301 52.41 -15.73 -11.49
CA ALA A 301 52.32 -15.89 -10.04
C ALA A 301 51.10 -16.72 -9.63
N LEU A 302 49.96 -16.54 -10.32
CA LEU A 302 48.77 -17.38 -10.11
C LEU A 302 49.03 -18.84 -10.52
N ALA A 303 49.67 -19.07 -11.67
CA ALA A 303 50.01 -20.41 -12.14
C ALA A 303 51.04 -21.13 -11.23
N ALA A 304 51.95 -20.36 -10.61
CA ALA A 304 52.92 -20.86 -9.64
C ALA A 304 52.29 -21.18 -8.26
N GLY A 305 51.01 -20.85 -8.04
CA GLY A 305 50.32 -21.11 -6.78
C GLY A 305 50.66 -20.10 -5.66
N THR A 306 51.22 -18.94 -6.01
CA THR A 306 51.46 -17.86 -5.04
C THR A 306 50.14 -17.43 -4.39
N PRO A 307 50.08 -17.21 -3.06
CA PRO A 307 48.85 -16.80 -2.40
C PRO A 307 48.25 -15.54 -3.04
N PHE A 308 46.96 -15.60 -3.39
CA PHE A 308 46.25 -14.52 -4.09
C PHE A 308 46.36 -13.17 -3.35
N LYS A 309 46.41 -13.21 -2.01
CA LYS A 309 46.64 -12.05 -1.14
C LYS A 309 47.96 -11.33 -1.43
N ASP A 310 49.04 -12.07 -1.60
CA ASP A 310 50.37 -11.51 -1.79
C ASP A 310 50.48 -10.87 -3.18
N ILE A 311 49.89 -11.52 -4.19
CA ILE A 311 49.79 -10.95 -5.55
C ILE A 311 48.95 -9.68 -5.53
N ALA A 312 47.81 -9.68 -4.84
CA ALA A 312 46.95 -8.50 -4.73
C ALA A 312 47.63 -7.34 -3.99
N GLN A 313 48.42 -7.63 -2.96
CA GLN A 313 49.19 -6.61 -2.23
C GLN A 313 50.29 -5.99 -3.09
N ALA A 314 50.99 -6.81 -3.88
CA ALA A 314 52.09 -6.35 -4.72
C ALA A 314 51.61 -5.63 -5.99
N GLU A 315 50.61 -6.20 -6.67
CA GLU A 315 50.31 -5.84 -8.06
C GLU A 315 48.92 -5.18 -8.25
N SER A 316 47.94 -5.40 -7.37
CA SER A 316 46.58 -4.87 -7.60
C SER A 316 46.51 -3.34 -7.52
N ALA A 317 45.76 -2.71 -8.41
CA ALA A 317 45.35 -1.31 -8.30
C ALA A 317 44.11 -1.13 -7.41
N PHE A 318 43.32 -2.18 -7.23
CA PHE A 318 42.09 -2.17 -6.42
C PHE A 318 42.41 -2.37 -4.95
N ASN A 319 41.84 -1.52 -4.08
CA ASN A 319 41.97 -1.56 -2.62
C ASN A 319 43.36 -2.00 -2.10
N LYS A 320 44.43 -1.31 -2.54
CA LYS A 320 45.82 -1.66 -2.20
C LYS A 320 46.07 -1.77 -0.69
N VAL A 321 45.44 -0.90 0.10
CA VAL A 321 45.62 -0.84 1.57
C VAL A 321 45.27 -2.18 2.20
N ASN A 322 44.18 -2.82 1.76
CA ASN A 322 43.73 -4.11 2.29
C ASN A 322 44.04 -5.28 1.34
N ALA A 323 45.07 -5.12 0.49
CA ALA A 323 45.51 -6.12 -0.47
C ALA A 323 44.35 -6.66 -1.36
N GLY A 324 43.52 -5.74 -1.88
CA GLY A 324 42.44 -6.06 -2.81
C GLY A 324 41.15 -6.60 -2.19
N GLU A 325 40.98 -6.52 -0.86
CA GLU A 325 39.79 -7.05 -0.18
C GLU A 325 38.50 -6.27 -0.53
N LEU A 326 37.40 -6.99 -0.70
CA LEU A 326 36.04 -6.49 -0.80
C LEU A 326 35.14 -7.33 0.11
N VAL A 327 34.54 -6.70 1.11
CA VAL A 327 33.55 -7.33 2.00
C VAL A 327 32.18 -6.77 1.65
N LYS A 328 31.24 -7.63 1.31
CA LYS A 328 29.90 -7.24 0.88
C LYS A 328 28.86 -8.17 1.50
N GLN A 329 27.92 -7.60 2.25
CA GLN A 329 26.69 -8.30 2.59
C GLN A 329 25.85 -8.43 1.32
N LEU A 330 25.45 -9.66 1.01
CA LEU A 330 24.60 -9.93 -0.14
C LEU A 330 23.20 -9.35 0.09
N ASP A 331 22.51 -9.07 -0.99
CA ASP A 331 21.10 -8.66 -1.04
C ASP A 331 20.14 -9.86 -1.09
N THR A 332 20.65 -11.05 -1.41
CA THR A 332 19.91 -12.30 -1.46
C THR A 332 20.64 -13.42 -0.70
N PRO A 333 19.95 -14.49 -0.28
CA PRO A 333 20.59 -15.65 0.35
C PRO A 333 21.57 -16.39 -0.56
N ARG A 334 21.40 -16.30 -1.89
CA ARG A 334 22.19 -17.04 -2.88
C ARG A 334 23.14 -16.11 -3.62
N ILE A 335 24.43 -16.45 -3.60
CA ILE A 335 25.46 -15.70 -4.34
C ILE A 335 25.18 -15.60 -5.85
N ALA A 336 24.53 -16.62 -6.42
CA ALA A 336 24.16 -16.66 -7.84
C ALA A 336 23.12 -15.61 -8.26
N ASP A 337 22.33 -15.08 -7.32
CA ASP A 337 21.29 -14.09 -7.57
C ASP A 337 21.69 -12.69 -7.06
N ALA A 338 22.84 -12.57 -6.41
CA ALA A 338 23.23 -11.38 -5.66
C ALA A 338 23.90 -10.31 -6.52
N ASN A 339 23.72 -9.04 -6.13
CA ASN A 339 24.46 -7.92 -6.73
C ASN A 339 25.72 -7.57 -5.91
N ILE A 340 26.84 -8.18 -6.29
CA ILE A 340 28.11 -8.11 -5.54
C ILE A 340 28.95 -6.92 -6.01
N ILE A 341 29.10 -6.77 -7.33
CA ILE A 341 29.95 -5.76 -7.97
C ILE A 341 29.12 -5.04 -9.04
N ALA A 342 29.19 -3.70 -9.08
CA ALA A 342 28.36 -2.91 -10.01
C ALA A 342 28.69 -3.11 -11.50
N LEU A 343 29.90 -3.57 -11.85
CA LEU A 343 30.27 -3.88 -13.23
C LEU A 343 29.76 -5.28 -13.58
N GLU A 344 28.82 -5.38 -14.53
CA GLU A 344 28.17 -6.65 -14.85
C GLU A 344 29.12 -7.80 -15.21
N PRO A 345 30.17 -7.63 -16.04
CA PRO A 345 31.09 -8.73 -16.34
C PRO A 345 31.84 -9.27 -15.11
N LEU A 346 32.12 -8.40 -14.14
CA LEU A 346 32.78 -8.79 -12.89
C LEU A 346 31.76 -9.41 -11.93
N ASN A 347 30.53 -8.90 -11.93
CA ASN A 347 29.44 -9.44 -11.13
C ASN A 347 29.13 -10.87 -11.55
N GLU A 348 28.94 -11.12 -12.85
CA GLU A 348 28.75 -12.46 -13.42
C GLU A 348 29.88 -13.41 -13.02
N ALA A 349 31.13 -12.96 -13.15
CA ALA A 349 32.28 -13.75 -12.72
C ALA A 349 32.24 -14.04 -11.22
N ALA A 350 31.94 -13.06 -10.37
CA ALA A 350 31.85 -13.24 -8.92
C ALA A 350 30.72 -14.19 -8.50
N ARG A 351 29.54 -14.11 -9.14
CA ARG A 351 28.38 -14.98 -8.88
C ARG A 351 28.65 -16.45 -9.22
N ALA A 352 29.53 -16.70 -10.20
CA ALA A 352 29.88 -18.05 -10.64
C ALA A 352 30.98 -18.72 -9.78
N LEU A 353 31.61 -18.01 -8.85
CA LEU A 353 32.71 -18.56 -8.04
C LEU A 353 32.20 -19.38 -6.85
N SER A 354 32.85 -20.52 -6.63
CA SER A 354 32.81 -21.23 -5.35
C SER A 354 33.86 -20.70 -4.39
N VAL A 355 33.70 -20.93 -3.08
CA VAL A 355 34.67 -20.50 -2.06
C VAL A 355 36.05 -21.09 -2.35
N GLY A 356 37.07 -20.25 -2.36
CA GLY A 356 38.46 -20.57 -2.71
C GLY A 356 38.79 -20.46 -4.21
N GLN A 357 37.79 -20.41 -5.08
CA GLN A 357 37.97 -20.34 -6.53
C GLN A 357 38.41 -18.95 -6.99
N ILE A 358 39.24 -18.91 -8.03
CA ILE A 358 39.70 -17.70 -8.71
C ILE A 358 39.03 -17.66 -10.08
N SER A 359 38.54 -16.48 -10.49
CA SER A 359 37.95 -16.27 -11.80
C SER A 359 39.03 -16.31 -12.89
N PRO A 360 38.65 -16.67 -14.13
CA PRO A 360 39.43 -16.28 -15.29
C PRO A 360 39.65 -14.76 -15.32
N ARG A 361 40.62 -14.32 -16.14
CA ARG A 361 40.83 -12.90 -16.40
C ARG A 361 39.58 -12.30 -17.04
N VAL A 362 38.99 -11.31 -16.39
CA VAL A 362 37.87 -10.52 -16.92
C VAL A 362 38.40 -9.17 -17.36
N ASN A 363 38.16 -8.77 -18.61
CA ASN A 363 38.56 -7.45 -19.10
C ASN A 363 37.34 -6.52 -19.09
N ALA A 364 37.43 -5.40 -18.36
CA ALA A 364 36.39 -4.38 -18.31
C ALA A 364 36.99 -3.01 -17.97
N ASN A 365 36.49 -1.95 -18.61
CA ASN A 365 36.91 -0.54 -18.42
C ASN A 365 38.44 -0.36 -18.47
N ASP A 366 39.08 -0.79 -19.57
CA ASP A 366 40.52 -0.71 -19.80
C ASP A 366 41.41 -1.38 -18.73
N SER A 367 40.81 -2.24 -17.90
CA SER A 367 41.48 -2.99 -16.85
C SER A 367 41.22 -4.49 -17.00
N ALA A 368 42.22 -5.28 -16.64
CA ALA A 368 42.10 -6.71 -16.42
C ALA A 368 41.84 -6.97 -14.93
N TRP A 369 40.95 -7.91 -14.66
CA TRP A 369 40.46 -8.23 -13.33
C TRP A 369 40.57 -9.73 -13.07
N TRP A 370 40.96 -10.08 -11.84
CA TRP A 370 40.83 -11.42 -11.28
C TRP A 370 40.13 -11.30 -9.94
N ILE A 371 39.18 -12.20 -9.70
CA ILE A 371 38.36 -12.20 -8.49
C ILE A 371 38.53 -13.55 -7.82
N LYS A 372 38.79 -13.54 -6.52
CA LYS A 372 38.76 -14.75 -5.69
C LYS A 372 37.67 -14.60 -4.65
N LEU A 373 36.80 -15.59 -4.52
CA LEU A 373 35.91 -15.68 -3.37
C LEU A 373 36.68 -16.33 -2.22
N GLU A 374 37.04 -15.58 -1.18
CA GLU A 374 37.81 -16.10 -0.05
C GLU A 374 36.92 -16.82 0.94
N GLN A 375 35.76 -16.23 1.25
CA GLN A 375 34.86 -16.74 2.27
C GLN A 375 33.42 -16.28 1.99
N LEU A 376 32.46 -17.10 2.39
CA LEU A 376 31.05 -16.77 2.39
C LEU A 376 30.51 -17.04 3.80
N ASP A 377 30.38 -15.97 4.58
CA ASP A 377 29.93 -16.03 5.97
C ASP A 377 28.40 -16.01 6.01
N ALA A 378 27.80 -17.19 6.08
CA ALA A 378 26.36 -17.32 6.35
C ALA A 378 26.10 -17.15 7.85
N GLN A 379 25.14 -16.29 8.20
CA GLN A 379 24.61 -16.26 9.55
C GLN A 379 23.62 -17.42 9.75
N PRO A 380 23.43 -17.90 10.99
CA PRO A 380 22.43 -18.92 11.27
C PRO A 380 21.05 -18.43 10.80
N GLU A 381 20.25 -19.36 10.28
CA GLU A 381 18.87 -19.10 9.91
C GLU A 381 18.10 -18.52 11.11
N LYS A 382 17.19 -17.58 10.85
CA LYS A 382 16.29 -17.08 11.89
C LYS A 382 15.54 -18.27 12.46
N SER A 383 15.54 -18.44 13.78
CA SER A 383 14.79 -19.52 14.41
C SER A 383 13.28 -19.37 14.16
N LEU A 384 12.53 -20.47 14.25
CA LEU A 384 11.06 -20.45 14.18
C LEU A 384 10.45 -19.42 15.14
N TYR A 385 11.02 -19.27 16.34
CA TYR A 385 10.56 -18.28 17.33
C TYR A 385 10.71 -16.84 16.82
N GLU A 386 11.83 -16.52 16.17
CA GLU A 386 12.08 -15.19 15.60
C GLU A 386 11.23 -14.93 14.36
N ALA A 387 10.97 -15.97 13.56
CA ALA A 387 10.17 -15.89 12.34
C ALA A 387 8.65 -15.99 12.57
N GLN A 388 8.19 -16.43 13.75
CA GLN A 388 6.80 -16.76 14.03
C GLN A 388 5.82 -15.64 13.66
N PHE A 389 6.10 -14.41 14.10
CA PHE A 389 5.22 -13.26 13.84
C PHE A 389 5.17 -12.91 12.35
N GLU A 390 6.31 -12.95 11.66
CA GLU A 390 6.42 -12.66 10.23
C GLU A 390 5.60 -13.67 9.41
N ILE A 391 5.73 -14.96 9.74
CA ILE A 391 4.98 -16.05 9.11
C ILE A 391 3.49 -15.92 9.40
N GLU A 392 3.12 -15.63 10.64
CA GLU A 392 1.72 -15.49 11.03
C GLU A 392 1.04 -14.37 10.23
N GLN A 393 1.67 -13.18 10.12
CA GLN A 393 1.13 -12.07 9.32
C GLN A 393 0.99 -12.48 7.85
N LYS A 394 2.02 -13.09 7.27
CA LYS A 394 1.99 -13.54 5.86
C LYS A 394 0.88 -14.55 5.59
N LEU A 395 0.76 -15.59 6.42
CA LEU A 395 -0.30 -16.59 6.31
C LEU A 395 -1.69 -15.97 6.51
N ARG A 396 -1.83 -15.05 7.45
CA ARG A 396 -3.07 -14.33 7.72
C ARG A 396 -3.49 -13.49 6.52
N GLU A 397 -2.57 -12.74 5.92
CA GLU A 397 -2.82 -11.94 4.71
C GLU A 397 -3.23 -12.83 3.52
N GLN A 398 -2.53 -13.94 3.31
CA GLN A 398 -2.86 -14.90 2.26
C GLN A 398 -4.27 -15.50 2.45
N ARG A 399 -4.57 -16.00 3.65
CA ARG A 399 -5.88 -16.57 3.98
C ARG A 399 -6.98 -15.52 3.86
N PHE A 400 -6.73 -14.29 4.29
CA PHE A 400 -7.66 -13.17 4.16
C PHE A 400 -7.98 -12.90 2.69
N ALA A 401 -6.97 -12.76 1.84
CA ALA A 401 -7.15 -12.50 0.41
C ALA A 401 -7.89 -13.66 -0.28
N GLU A 402 -7.62 -14.91 0.09
CA GLU A 402 -8.35 -16.08 -0.41
C GLU A 402 -9.80 -16.14 0.04
N ALA A 403 -10.06 -15.87 1.31
CA ALA A 403 -11.40 -15.82 1.88
C ALA A 403 -12.22 -14.69 1.25
N GLU A 404 -11.64 -13.50 1.09
CA GLU A 404 -12.25 -12.37 0.41
C GLU A 404 -12.61 -12.71 -1.04
N ARG A 405 -11.68 -13.29 -1.82
CA ARG A 405 -11.97 -13.75 -3.19
C ARG A 405 -13.12 -14.74 -3.24
N ARG A 406 -13.13 -15.75 -2.35
CA ARG A 406 -14.20 -16.76 -2.30
C ARG A 406 -15.54 -16.16 -1.92
N TYR A 407 -15.56 -15.29 -0.92
CA TYR A 407 -16.77 -14.58 -0.48
C TYR A 407 -17.31 -13.70 -1.61
N PHE A 408 -16.43 -12.96 -2.30
CA PHE A 408 -16.83 -12.12 -3.42
C PHE A 408 -17.42 -12.93 -4.58
N GLN A 409 -16.78 -14.04 -4.96
CA GLN A 409 -17.32 -14.95 -5.98
C GLN A 409 -18.70 -15.48 -5.61
N LYS A 410 -18.93 -15.80 -4.32
CA LYS A 410 -20.23 -16.25 -3.82
C LYS A 410 -21.31 -15.17 -3.94
N ILE A 411 -21.02 -13.93 -3.54
CA ILE A 411 -22.02 -12.85 -3.61
C ILE A 411 -22.32 -12.48 -5.07
N VAL A 412 -21.31 -12.39 -5.93
CA VAL A 412 -21.47 -12.09 -7.36
C VAL A 412 -22.25 -13.18 -8.08
N GLY A 413 -21.97 -14.46 -7.79
CA GLY A 413 -22.71 -15.59 -8.35
C GLY A 413 -24.20 -15.55 -8.02
N ARG A 414 -24.58 -15.04 -6.85
CA ARG A 414 -25.98 -14.86 -6.45
C ARG A 414 -26.65 -13.65 -7.11
N ALA A 415 -25.90 -12.59 -7.39
CA ALA A 415 -26.44 -11.32 -7.89
C ALA A 415 -26.84 -11.35 -9.39
N GLY A 416 -26.39 -12.34 -10.16
CA GLY A 416 -26.73 -12.49 -11.58
C GLY A 416 -25.96 -11.53 -12.49
N LEU A 417 -24.94 -12.04 -13.19
CA LEU A 417 -23.95 -11.27 -13.96
C LEU A 417 -24.45 -10.66 -15.29
N ALA A 418 -25.67 -10.98 -15.73
CA ALA A 418 -26.15 -10.64 -17.08
C ALA A 418 -26.24 -9.13 -17.35
N ASP A 419 -26.51 -8.32 -16.32
CA ASP A 419 -26.64 -6.87 -16.47
C ASP A 419 -25.27 -6.16 -16.55
N GLN A 420 -24.21 -6.75 -16.01
CA GLN A 420 -22.89 -6.13 -15.94
C GLN A 420 -22.22 -6.00 -17.32
N GLU A 421 -22.26 -7.07 -18.12
CA GLU A 421 -21.61 -7.08 -19.44
C GLU A 421 -22.29 -6.08 -20.38
N ALA A 422 -23.62 -5.98 -20.32
CA ALA A 422 -24.40 -5.00 -21.08
C ALA A 422 -24.07 -3.55 -20.69
N ILE A 423 -23.93 -3.26 -19.38
CA ILE A 423 -23.54 -1.93 -18.90
C ILE A 423 -22.11 -1.58 -19.34
N ALA A 424 -21.18 -2.53 -19.25
CA ALA A 424 -19.79 -2.33 -19.67
C ALA A 424 -19.68 -2.00 -21.16
N ILE A 425 -20.40 -2.73 -22.02
CA ILE A 425 -20.42 -2.46 -23.47
C ILE A 425 -20.93 -1.04 -23.75
N LYS A 426 -22.04 -0.63 -23.13
CA LYS A 426 -22.58 0.72 -23.30
C LYS A 426 -21.62 1.81 -22.81
N LEU A 427 -20.92 1.58 -21.70
CA LEU A 427 -19.92 2.50 -21.15
C LEU A 427 -18.75 2.70 -22.10
N ILE A 428 -18.22 1.62 -22.68
CA ILE A 428 -17.12 1.66 -23.65
C ILE A 428 -17.57 2.41 -24.90
N GLU A 429 -18.79 2.15 -25.39
CA GLU A 429 -19.34 2.85 -26.55
C GLU A 429 -19.49 4.35 -26.28
N PHE A 430 -20.04 4.73 -25.12
CA PHE A 430 -20.17 6.12 -24.72
C PHE A 430 -18.82 6.82 -24.58
N ALA A 431 -17.84 6.17 -23.93
CA ALA A 431 -16.47 6.69 -23.82
C ALA A 431 -15.83 6.86 -25.20
N SER A 432 -15.97 5.89 -26.09
CA SER A 432 -15.43 5.96 -27.45
C SER A 432 -16.00 7.14 -28.22
N ARG A 433 -17.31 7.39 -28.12
CA ARG A 433 -17.92 8.59 -28.70
C ARG A 433 -17.34 9.85 -28.05
N ARG A 434 -17.33 9.93 -26.72
CA ARG A 434 -16.90 11.13 -25.99
C ARG A 434 -15.46 11.57 -26.26
N TYR A 435 -14.51 10.65 -26.34
CA TYR A 435 -13.08 11.01 -26.46
C TYR A 435 -12.46 10.75 -27.83
N ARG A 436 -13.14 10.01 -28.72
CA ARG A 436 -12.61 9.64 -30.05
C ARG A 436 -13.54 9.97 -31.21
N SER A 437 -14.80 10.36 -31.00
CA SER A 437 -15.65 10.81 -32.11
C SER A 437 -15.38 12.27 -32.49
N GLU A 438 -14.17 12.53 -32.99
CA GLU A 438 -13.91 13.58 -33.97
C GLU A 438 -12.86 13.05 -34.97
N GLY A 439 -13.39 12.52 -36.07
CA GLY A 439 -12.68 12.14 -37.29
C GLY A 439 -13.64 12.22 -38.46
#